data_AF-A0A7K3ZMY9-F1
#
_entry.id   AF-A0A7K3ZMY9-F1
#
_cell.length_a   1.000
_cell.length_b   1.000
_cell.length_c   1.000
_cell.angle_alpha   90.00
_cell.angle_beta   90.00
_cell.angle_gamma   90.00
#
_symmetry.space_group_name_H-M   'P 1'
#
loop_
_entity.id
_entity.type
_entity.pdbx_description
1 polymer ?
#
loop_
_entity_poly.entity_id
_entity_poly.type
_entity_poly.pdbx_seq_one_letter_code
_entity_poly.pdbx_strand_id
1 'polypeptide(L)'
;MIASSMLLIATPIDAQSTPVPQTPEFILRIADHSYDVPSTTISHTDPWTGNITTYTQPGYHVTNRSIEVAIKNQPFTPYVDAEGNTINLYYNISVKPRYGGNWTYYPHSYGEYYNASTSEYTIREFGFGGYADTVSPQIGYVTPGGEVDFRVQAQVGYYKNVWVPFPGSDSPFAGGYVPAFYGESSQWSGTQTIKTPEVTPDVTASPSPSPTIPEMPTIAFLILTALVPLIVIYYKKHSKSNRA
;
A
#
# COMPACT_ATOMS: atom_id res chain seq x y z
N MET A 1 31.03 57.99 43.44
CA MET A 1 30.71 56.79 42.62
C MET A 1 29.76 57.23 41.53
N ILE A 2 30.21 57.27 40.28
CA ILE A 2 29.35 57.57 39.13
C ILE A 2 28.97 56.22 38.52
N ALA A 3 27.69 55.86 38.60
CA ALA A 3 27.18 54.65 37.97
C ALA A 3 27.00 54.92 36.47
N SER A 4 27.82 54.27 35.65
CA SER A 4 27.69 54.30 34.19
C SER A 4 26.58 53.33 33.79
N SER A 5 25.45 53.86 33.34
CA SER A 5 24.36 53.06 32.78
C SER A 5 24.72 52.68 31.34
N MET A 6 25.02 51.40 31.08
CA MET A 6 25.19 50.89 29.73
C MET A 6 23.82 50.62 29.12
N LEU A 7 23.46 51.43 28.12
CA LEU A 7 22.28 51.19 27.30
C LEU A 7 22.61 50.08 26.29
N LEU A 8 22.14 48.86 26.54
CA LEU A 8 22.16 47.79 25.55
C LEU A 8 21.09 48.08 24.50
N ILE A 9 21.51 48.60 23.35
CA ILE A 9 20.66 48.69 22.17
C ILE A 9 20.59 47.27 21.59
N ALA A 10 19.51 46.55 21.90
CA ALA A 10 19.17 45.33 21.20
C ALA A 10 18.75 45.70 19.77
N THR A 11 19.55 45.33 18.79
CA THR A 11 19.14 45.37 17.38
C THR A 11 18.02 44.36 17.20
N PRO A 12 16.85 44.75 16.66
CA PRO A 12 15.84 43.78 16.27
C PRO A 12 16.42 42.91 15.14
N ILE A 13 16.59 41.62 15.40
CA ILE A 13 16.81 40.60 14.37
C ILE A 13 15.42 40.37 13.77
N ASP A 14 15.12 41.00 12.65
CA ASP A 14 13.92 40.65 11.88
C ASP A 14 14.19 40.78 10.38
N ALA A 15 14.97 39.81 9.91
CA ALA A 15 14.79 39.10 8.66
C ALA A 15 15.50 37.75 8.82
N GLN A 16 14.93 36.85 9.64
CA GLN A 16 15.45 35.49 9.75
C GLN A 16 15.27 34.81 8.39
N SER A 17 16.34 34.73 7.61
CA SER A 17 16.34 34.02 6.33
C SER A 17 15.97 32.56 6.58
N THR A 18 15.04 32.03 5.77
CA THR A 18 14.70 30.60 5.78
C THR A 18 15.98 29.79 5.56
N PRO A 19 16.32 28.82 6.43
CA PRO A 19 17.56 28.08 6.30
C PRO A 19 17.52 27.16 5.08
N VAL A 20 18.62 27.10 4.33
CA VAL A 20 18.77 26.14 3.24
C VAL A 20 18.90 24.73 3.83
N PRO A 21 18.01 23.79 3.45
CA PRO A 21 18.08 22.42 3.97
C PRO A 21 19.29 21.65 3.43
N GLN A 22 19.69 20.59 4.14
CA GLN A 22 20.71 19.66 3.68
C GLN A 22 20.18 18.72 2.60
N THR A 23 21.10 18.13 1.84
CA THR A 23 20.75 17.10 0.85
C THR A 23 20.28 15.84 1.60
N PRO A 24 19.10 15.27 1.30
CA PRO A 24 18.57 14.15 2.05
C PRO A 24 19.36 12.85 1.87
N GLU A 25 19.54 12.12 2.96
CA GLU A 25 19.87 10.69 2.94
C GLU A 25 18.56 9.89 2.89
N PHE A 26 18.49 8.87 2.04
CA PHE A 26 17.32 8.01 1.94
C PHE A 26 17.72 6.56 1.63
N ILE A 27 16.80 5.63 1.82
CA ILE A 27 16.96 4.22 1.43
C ILE A 27 15.68 3.73 0.77
N LEU A 28 15.81 2.77 -0.15
CA LEU A 28 14.70 2.14 -0.85
C LEU A 28 14.51 0.69 -0.39
N ARG A 29 13.25 0.24 -0.28
CA ARG A 29 12.89 -1.15 0.03
C ARG A 29 11.65 -1.58 -0.74
N ILE A 30 11.53 -2.88 -1.01
CA ILE A 30 10.27 -3.48 -1.46
C ILE A 30 9.49 -3.89 -0.21
N ALA A 31 8.26 -3.39 -0.08
CA ALA A 31 7.28 -3.89 0.88
C ALA A 31 6.35 -4.86 0.15
N ASP A 32 6.20 -6.09 0.69
CA ASP A 32 5.31 -7.12 0.14
C ASP A 32 4.27 -7.51 1.19
N HIS A 33 3.02 -7.17 0.92
CA HIS A 33 1.83 -7.47 1.70
C HIS A 33 0.89 -8.43 0.94
N SER A 34 1.42 -9.20 -0.01
CA SER A 34 0.66 -10.17 -0.80
C SER A 34 0.13 -11.32 0.08
N TYR A 35 -1.03 -11.87 -0.28
CA TYR A 35 -1.67 -12.96 0.46
C TYR A 35 -2.52 -13.86 -0.44
N ASP A 36 -2.77 -15.09 0.02
CA ASP A 36 -3.61 -16.06 -0.67
C ASP A 36 -5.02 -16.10 -0.08
N VAL A 37 -6.02 -16.10 -0.97
CA VAL A 37 -7.43 -16.33 -0.62
C VAL A 37 -7.76 -17.80 -0.91
N PRO A 38 -8.17 -18.60 0.09
CA PRO A 38 -8.49 -20.01 -0.11
C PRO A 38 -9.79 -20.18 -0.92
N SER A 39 -9.91 -21.31 -1.62
CA SER A 39 -11.14 -21.69 -2.30
C SER A 39 -12.28 -21.89 -1.30
N THR A 40 -13.48 -21.42 -1.64
CA THR A 40 -14.66 -21.53 -0.78
C THR A 40 -15.79 -22.28 -1.50
N THR A 41 -16.31 -23.34 -0.87
CA THR A 41 -17.47 -24.08 -1.37
C THR A 41 -18.73 -23.55 -0.72
N ILE A 42 -19.66 -23.07 -1.54
CA ILE A 42 -20.96 -22.56 -1.11
C ILE A 42 -22.02 -23.59 -1.48
N SER A 43 -22.81 -24.02 -0.49
CA SER A 43 -23.93 -24.92 -0.67
C SER A 43 -25.24 -24.16 -0.55
N HIS A 44 -26.11 -24.29 -1.54
CA HIS A 44 -27.47 -23.75 -1.52
C HIS A 44 -28.47 -24.90 -1.54
N THR A 45 -29.31 -24.96 -0.50
CA THR A 45 -30.40 -25.93 -0.40
C THR A 45 -31.69 -25.29 -0.87
N ASP A 46 -32.31 -25.86 -1.90
CA ASP A 46 -33.64 -25.47 -2.36
C ASP A 46 -34.69 -25.84 -1.30
N PRO A 47 -35.46 -24.87 -0.75
CA PRO A 47 -36.39 -25.14 0.35
C PRO A 47 -37.69 -25.83 -0.08
N TRP A 48 -37.98 -25.94 -1.39
CA TRP A 48 -39.16 -26.65 -1.91
C TRP A 48 -38.85 -28.04 -2.43
N THR A 49 -37.61 -28.30 -2.88
CA THR A 49 -37.21 -29.60 -3.42
C THR A 49 -36.21 -30.36 -2.55
N GLY A 50 -35.55 -29.69 -1.59
CA GLY A 50 -34.51 -30.27 -0.74
C GLY A 50 -33.19 -30.56 -1.47
N ASN A 51 -33.09 -30.24 -2.75
CA ASN A 51 -31.89 -30.44 -3.54
C ASN A 51 -30.78 -29.47 -3.10
N ILE A 52 -29.57 -30.00 -2.99
CA ILE A 52 -28.37 -29.21 -2.66
C ILE A 52 -27.63 -28.93 -3.95
N THR A 53 -27.41 -27.65 -4.23
CA THR A 53 -26.50 -27.18 -5.28
C THR A 53 -25.24 -26.65 -4.62
N THR A 54 -24.08 -27.10 -5.09
CA THR A 54 -22.79 -26.62 -4.60
C THR A 54 -22.07 -25.86 -5.70
N TYR A 55 -21.50 -24.71 -5.34
CA TYR A 55 -20.62 -23.95 -6.21
C TYR A 55 -19.31 -23.66 -5.48
N THR A 56 -18.19 -23.95 -6.14
CA THR A 56 -16.86 -23.68 -5.59
C THR A 56 -16.32 -22.41 -6.21
N GLN A 57 -16.06 -21.40 -5.38
CA GLN A 57 -15.26 -20.24 -5.77
C GLN A 57 -13.79 -20.64 -5.66
N PRO A 58 -13.02 -20.61 -6.76
CA PRO A 58 -11.60 -20.92 -6.70
C PRO A 58 -10.86 -19.91 -5.83
N GLY A 59 -9.84 -20.38 -5.13
CA GLY A 59 -8.91 -19.50 -4.42
C GLY A 59 -8.08 -18.68 -5.42
N TYR A 60 -7.51 -17.59 -4.96
CA TYR A 60 -6.69 -16.70 -5.78
C TYR A 60 -5.61 -16.00 -4.96
N HIS A 61 -4.52 -15.60 -5.61
CA HIS A 61 -3.43 -14.83 -5.00
C HIS A 61 -3.68 -13.33 -5.20
N VAL A 62 -3.54 -12.56 -4.12
CA VAL A 62 -3.59 -11.09 -4.15
C VAL A 62 -2.16 -10.56 -4.06
N THR A 63 -1.68 -9.97 -5.14
CA THR A 63 -0.40 -9.26 -5.15
C THR A 63 -0.59 -7.85 -4.60
N ASN A 64 0.15 -7.51 -3.54
CA ASN A 64 0.14 -6.20 -2.91
C ASN A 64 1.58 -5.83 -2.56
N ARG A 65 2.24 -5.09 -3.45
CA ARG A 65 3.66 -4.77 -3.35
C ARG A 65 3.87 -3.29 -3.60
N SER A 66 4.72 -2.65 -2.81
CA SER A 66 5.07 -1.24 -2.98
C SER A 66 6.58 -1.02 -2.83
N ILE A 67 7.03 0.17 -3.25
CA ILE A 67 8.36 0.68 -2.95
C ILE A 67 8.25 1.64 -1.77
N GLU A 68 8.94 1.33 -0.68
CA GLU A 68 9.14 2.22 0.44
C GLU A 68 10.37 3.09 0.22
N VAL A 69 10.19 4.40 0.36
CA VAL A 69 11.24 5.40 0.41
C VAL A 69 11.33 5.89 1.86
N ALA A 70 12.39 5.51 2.57
CA ALA A 70 12.65 5.99 3.92
C ALA A 70 13.67 7.12 3.87
N ILE A 71 13.23 8.34 4.18
CA ILE A 71 14.06 9.56 4.14
C ILE A 71 14.47 9.90 5.56
N LYS A 72 15.77 10.03 5.82
CA LYS A 72 16.28 10.40 7.14
C LYS A 72 15.99 11.88 7.39
N ASN A 73 15.25 12.16 8.46
CA ASN A 73 14.88 13.52 8.81
C ASN A 73 16.08 14.30 9.33
N GLN A 74 16.27 15.50 8.79
CA GLN A 74 17.19 16.47 9.35
C GLN A 74 16.53 17.23 10.52
N PRO A 75 17.31 17.72 11.49
CA PRO A 75 16.76 18.55 12.56
C PRO A 75 16.07 19.79 12.00
N PHE A 76 14.78 19.93 12.28
CA PHE A 76 14.01 21.12 11.93
C PHE A 76 12.85 21.29 12.91
N THR A 77 12.63 22.51 13.37
CA THR A 77 11.50 22.86 14.24
C THR A 77 10.59 23.82 13.48
N PRO A 78 9.34 23.43 13.15
CA PRO A 78 8.39 24.31 12.49
C PRO A 78 8.13 25.58 13.29
N TYR A 79 7.98 26.70 12.57
CA TYR A 79 7.70 28.00 13.16
C TYR A 79 6.75 28.81 12.28
N VAL A 80 6.21 29.89 12.82
CA VAL A 80 5.37 30.82 12.07
C VAL A 80 6.21 32.07 11.78
N ASP A 81 6.26 32.51 10.54
CA ASP A 81 6.96 33.73 10.15
C ASP A 81 6.16 35.01 10.50
N ALA A 82 6.73 36.18 10.22
CA ALA A 82 6.10 37.47 10.53
C ALA A 82 4.78 37.69 9.76
N GLU A 83 4.64 37.05 8.61
CA GLU A 83 3.48 37.09 7.73
C GLU A 83 2.41 36.05 8.10
N GLY A 84 2.65 35.23 9.12
CA GLY A 84 1.71 34.22 9.60
C GLY A 84 1.76 32.89 8.83
N ASN A 85 2.75 32.67 7.96
CA ASN A 85 2.94 31.41 7.26
C ASN A 85 3.61 30.38 8.17
N THR A 86 3.11 29.15 8.15
CA THR A 86 3.75 28.04 8.87
C THR A 86 4.89 27.47 8.04
N ILE A 87 6.12 27.74 8.46
CA ILE A 87 7.34 27.21 7.85
C ILE A 87 7.57 25.78 8.34
N ASN A 88 7.68 24.84 7.41
CA ASN A 88 7.89 23.43 7.69
C ASN A 88 8.98 22.83 6.78
N LEU A 89 9.42 21.61 7.12
CA LEU A 89 10.29 20.78 6.30
C LEU A 89 9.45 19.82 5.46
N TYR A 90 9.69 19.81 4.15
CA TYR A 90 9.03 18.98 3.16
C TYR A 90 10.04 18.22 2.32
N TYR A 91 9.58 17.18 1.64
CA TYR A 91 10.36 16.43 0.66
C TYR A 91 9.68 16.40 -0.70
N ASN A 92 10.44 16.64 -1.76
CA ASN A 92 10.07 16.21 -3.10
C ASN A 92 10.76 14.89 -3.41
N ILE A 93 9.99 13.94 -3.95
CA ILE A 93 10.51 12.66 -4.41
C ILE A 93 10.36 12.64 -5.91
N SER A 94 11.43 12.28 -6.62
CA SER A 94 11.40 12.16 -8.07
C SER A 94 11.74 10.74 -8.49
N VAL A 95 10.96 10.23 -9.44
CA VAL A 95 11.01 8.83 -9.90
C VAL A 95 11.09 8.79 -11.41
N LYS A 96 11.88 7.86 -11.95
CA LYS A 96 11.87 7.53 -13.39
C LYS A 96 12.27 6.07 -13.62
N PRO A 97 11.95 5.49 -14.79
CA PRO A 97 12.59 4.25 -15.22
C PRO A 97 14.12 4.41 -15.33
N ARG A 98 14.87 3.35 -15.00
CA ARG A 98 16.35 3.40 -15.06
C ARG A 98 16.86 3.72 -16.46
N TYR A 99 16.34 3.01 -17.46
CA TYR A 99 16.84 2.98 -18.84
C TYR A 99 16.20 4.01 -19.78
N GLY A 100 15.36 4.92 -19.27
CA GLY A 100 14.73 5.96 -20.09
C GLY A 100 13.61 6.72 -19.36
N GLY A 101 12.93 7.61 -20.07
CA GLY A 101 11.83 8.41 -19.53
C GLY A 101 12.26 9.67 -18.80
N ASN A 102 11.26 10.49 -18.46
CA ASN A 102 11.45 11.73 -17.70
C ASN A 102 11.23 11.50 -16.20
N TRP A 103 11.82 12.37 -15.39
CA TRP A 103 11.56 12.45 -13.97
C TRP A 103 10.12 12.91 -13.71
N THR A 104 9.36 12.08 -13.01
CA THR A 104 8.06 12.44 -12.42
C THR A 104 8.30 12.90 -10.99
N TYR A 105 7.59 13.94 -10.53
CA TYR A 105 7.72 14.51 -9.20
C TYR A 105 6.51 14.17 -8.33
N TYR A 106 6.78 13.87 -7.07
CA TYR A 106 5.78 13.55 -6.06
C TYR A 106 5.98 14.42 -4.81
N PRO A 107 4.87 14.81 -4.16
CA PRO A 107 3.48 14.45 -4.49
C PRO A 107 2.96 15.10 -5.79
N HIS A 108 2.10 14.38 -6.52
CA HIS A 108 1.50 14.84 -7.78
C HIS A 108 0.13 15.51 -7.57
N SER A 109 -0.52 15.21 -6.44
CA SER A 109 -1.88 15.63 -6.14
C SER A 109 -1.93 17.04 -5.54
N TYR A 110 -2.94 17.80 -5.95
CA TYR A 110 -3.22 19.11 -5.40
C TYR A 110 -3.48 19.05 -3.88
N GLY A 111 -2.72 19.80 -3.10
CA GLY A 111 -2.89 19.87 -1.64
C GLY A 111 -2.23 18.72 -0.86
N GLU A 112 -1.57 17.79 -1.54
CA GLU A 112 -0.69 16.82 -0.87
C GLU A 112 0.72 17.40 -0.78
N TYR A 113 1.30 17.36 0.42
CA TYR A 113 2.68 17.76 0.67
C TYR A 113 3.34 16.68 1.52
N TYR A 114 4.56 16.29 1.16
CA TYR A 114 5.30 15.33 1.97
C TYR A 114 6.07 16.03 3.08
N ASN A 115 5.34 16.47 4.10
CA ASN A 115 5.93 17.00 5.34
C ASN A 115 6.82 15.93 5.98
N ALA A 116 7.94 16.37 6.57
CA ALA A 116 8.72 15.52 7.43
C ALA A 116 7.88 15.03 8.62
N SER A 117 8.00 13.75 8.93
CA SER A 117 7.43 13.18 10.16
C SER A 117 8.20 13.68 11.39
N THR A 118 7.66 13.45 12.57
CA THR A 118 8.35 13.69 13.85
C THR A 118 9.33 12.58 14.23
N SER A 119 9.39 11.51 13.44
CA SER A 119 10.28 10.36 13.66
C SER A 119 11.68 10.61 13.09
N GLU A 120 12.62 9.67 13.30
CA GLU A 120 13.93 9.73 12.62
C GLU A 120 13.80 9.63 11.10
N TYR A 121 12.79 8.89 10.60
CA TYR A 121 12.54 8.73 9.17
C TYR A 121 11.13 9.17 8.78
N THR A 122 11.04 9.77 7.60
CA THR A 122 9.79 9.96 6.86
C THR A 122 9.65 8.84 5.84
N ILE A 123 8.65 7.98 6.02
CA ILE A 123 8.36 6.87 5.11
C ILE A 123 7.33 7.31 4.08
N ARG A 124 7.58 7.00 2.80
CA ARG A 124 6.62 7.16 1.70
C ARG A 124 6.56 5.89 0.88
N GLU A 125 5.36 5.43 0.59
CA GLU A 125 5.12 4.25 -0.21
C GLU A 125 4.64 4.61 -1.61
N PHE A 126 5.11 3.86 -2.59
CA PHE A 126 4.77 4.01 -4.00
C PHE A 126 4.29 2.68 -4.56
N GLY A 127 3.04 2.63 -5.00
CA GLY A 127 2.46 1.45 -5.61
C GLY A 127 2.91 1.24 -7.05
N PHE A 128 2.74 0.03 -7.56
CA PHE A 128 2.98 -0.29 -8.97
C PHE A 128 1.69 -0.16 -9.78
N GLY A 129 1.74 0.60 -10.87
CA GLY A 129 0.60 0.76 -11.78
C GLY A 129 0.28 -0.54 -12.53
N GLY A 130 -1.00 -0.81 -12.74
CA GLY A 130 -1.48 -1.95 -13.55
C GLY A 130 -1.70 -3.26 -12.78
N TYR A 131 -1.45 -3.29 -11.47
CA TYR A 131 -1.89 -4.36 -10.58
C TYR A 131 -3.10 -3.90 -9.76
N ALA A 132 -3.83 -4.82 -9.13
CA ALA A 132 -4.88 -4.52 -8.14
C ALA A 132 -4.30 -3.95 -6.83
N ASP A 133 -3.21 -3.20 -6.95
CA ASP A 133 -2.44 -2.64 -5.86
C ASP A 133 -3.18 -1.41 -5.32
N THR A 134 -3.43 -1.43 -4.01
CA THR A 134 -4.18 -0.40 -3.31
C THR A 134 -3.31 0.79 -2.89
N VAL A 135 -1.99 0.70 -3.04
CA VAL A 135 -1.06 1.74 -2.59
C VAL A 135 -1.04 2.91 -3.57
N SER A 136 -1.22 4.12 -3.04
CA SER A 136 -1.17 5.38 -3.78
C SER A 136 -0.12 6.34 -3.17
N PRO A 137 0.63 7.09 -3.99
CA PRO A 137 0.53 7.18 -5.44
C PRO A 137 1.19 6.00 -6.18
N GLN A 138 0.77 5.78 -7.43
CA GLN A 138 1.38 4.78 -8.31
C GLN A 138 2.46 5.40 -9.20
N ILE A 139 3.58 4.69 -9.40
CA ILE A 139 4.69 5.12 -10.28
C ILE A 139 4.54 4.65 -11.73
N GLY A 140 3.36 4.12 -12.08
CA GLY A 140 3.08 3.53 -13.39
C GLY A 140 3.45 2.06 -13.47
N TYR A 141 3.26 1.47 -14.64
CA TYR A 141 3.56 0.05 -14.87
C TYR A 141 5.07 -0.18 -14.91
N VAL A 142 5.56 -0.98 -13.95
CA VAL A 142 6.94 -1.44 -13.91
C VAL A 142 6.94 -2.92 -14.24
N THR A 143 7.61 -3.29 -15.33
CA THR A 143 7.76 -4.70 -15.71
C THR A 143 8.45 -5.48 -14.58
N PRO A 144 8.07 -6.74 -14.32
CA PRO A 144 8.79 -7.58 -13.37
C PRO A 144 10.29 -7.66 -13.67
N GLY A 145 11.13 -7.53 -12.65
CA GLY A 145 12.58 -7.43 -12.81
C GLY A 145 13.06 -6.06 -13.35
N GLY A 146 12.16 -5.11 -13.57
CA GLY A 146 12.46 -3.76 -14.02
C GLY A 146 13.17 -2.94 -12.93
N GLU A 147 13.91 -1.92 -13.37
CA GLU A 147 14.68 -1.04 -12.47
C GLU A 147 14.13 0.37 -12.49
N VAL A 148 13.99 0.95 -11.30
CA VAL A 148 13.45 2.28 -11.08
C VAL A 148 14.46 3.13 -10.31
N ASP A 149 14.67 4.36 -10.79
CA ASP A 149 15.55 5.34 -10.16
C ASP A 149 14.73 6.31 -9.30
N PHE A 150 15.22 6.58 -8.10
CA PHE A 150 14.68 7.58 -7.17
C PHE A 150 15.75 8.62 -6.82
N ARG A 151 15.28 9.85 -6.57
CA ARG A 151 16.05 10.91 -5.91
C ARG A 151 15.12 11.76 -5.06
N VAL A 152 15.68 12.42 -4.05
CA VAL A 152 14.91 13.16 -3.03
C VAL A 152 15.53 14.55 -2.85
N GLN A 153 14.68 15.55 -2.65
CA GLN A 153 15.07 16.92 -2.33
C GLN A 153 14.34 17.36 -1.07
N ALA A 154 15.04 18.04 -0.15
CA ALA A 154 14.42 18.68 1.00
C ALA A 154 14.07 20.13 0.70
N GLN A 155 12.99 20.60 1.30
CA GLN A 155 12.46 21.95 1.14
C GLN A 155 12.07 22.51 2.50
N VAL A 156 12.57 23.69 2.86
CA VAL A 156 12.15 24.42 4.07
C VAL A 156 11.41 25.65 3.63
N GLY A 157 10.15 25.77 4.01
CA GLY A 157 9.29 26.82 3.49
C GLY A 157 7.83 26.57 3.80
N TYR A 158 6.95 27.04 2.94
CA TYR A 158 5.52 26.81 3.04
C TYR A 158 4.90 26.72 1.65
N TYR A 159 3.71 26.12 1.57
CA TYR A 159 2.92 26.09 0.35
C TYR A 159 1.75 27.05 0.44
N LYS A 160 1.50 27.77 -0.65
CA LYS A 160 0.32 28.61 -0.80
C LYS A 160 -0.31 28.38 -2.17
N ASN A 161 -1.63 28.36 -2.20
CA ASN A 161 -2.38 28.28 -3.44
C ASN A 161 -2.31 29.63 -4.17
N VAL A 162 -1.81 29.61 -5.40
CA VAL A 162 -1.71 30.79 -6.26
C VAL A 162 -2.60 30.62 -7.48
N TRP A 163 -3.28 31.69 -7.88
CA TRP A 163 -4.08 31.71 -9.09
C TRP A 163 -3.19 31.72 -10.33
N VAL A 164 -3.39 30.76 -11.23
CA VAL A 164 -2.68 30.67 -12.51
C VAL A 164 -3.70 30.63 -13.65
N PRO A 165 -3.62 31.56 -14.61
CA PRO A 165 -4.51 31.58 -15.76
C PRO A 165 -4.27 30.37 -16.67
N PHE A 166 -5.32 29.84 -17.30
CA PHE A 166 -5.17 28.74 -18.25
C PHE A 166 -4.43 29.23 -19.51
N PRO A 167 -3.46 28.45 -20.02
CA PRO A 167 -2.73 28.83 -21.22
C PRO A 167 -3.70 28.94 -22.41
N GLY A 168 -3.69 30.11 -23.08
CA GLY A 168 -4.52 30.38 -24.25
C GLY A 168 -5.90 30.99 -23.97
N SER A 169 -6.22 31.34 -22.71
CA SER A 169 -7.45 32.08 -22.41
C SER A 169 -7.20 33.57 -22.16
N ASP A 170 -7.92 34.44 -22.86
CA ASP A 170 -7.90 35.90 -22.63
C ASP A 170 -8.77 36.34 -21.45
N SER A 171 -9.52 35.41 -20.84
CA SER A 171 -10.38 35.69 -19.69
C SER A 171 -9.57 35.70 -18.39
N PRO A 172 -9.60 36.78 -17.59
CA PRO A 172 -8.91 36.84 -16.30
C PRO A 172 -9.51 35.87 -15.25
N PHE A 173 -10.69 35.29 -15.53
CA PHE A 173 -11.37 34.32 -14.68
C PHE A 173 -11.16 32.87 -15.14
N ALA A 174 -10.51 32.66 -16.29
CA ALA A 174 -10.17 31.33 -16.78
C ALA A 174 -8.80 30.94 -16.21
N GLY A 175 -8.83 30.23 -15.08
CA GLY A 175 -7.64 29.74 -14.41
C GLY A 175 -7.97 28.76 -13.30
N GLY A 176 -6.95 28.35 -12.56
CA GLY A 176 -7.08 27.50 -11.39
C GLY A 176 -6.09 27.92 -10.32
N TYR A 177 -6.36 27.51 -9.08
CA TYR A 177 -5.35 27.58 -8.04
C TYR A 177 -4.39 26.40 -8.20
N VAL A 178 -3.09 26.65 -8.09
CA VAL A 178 -2.03 25.64 -8.03
C VAL A 178 -1.21 25.85 -6.76
N PRO A 179 -0.68 24.79 -6.11
CA PRO A 179 0.18 24.96 -4.97
C PRO A 179 1.53 25.50 -5.44
N ALA A 180 1.97 26.61 -4.87
CA ALA A 180 3.31 27.15 -5.06
C ALA A 180 4.09 27.05 -3.76
N PHE A 181 5.32 26.55 -3.86
CA PHE A 181 6.27 26.48 -2.75
C PHE A 181 7.04 27.80 -2.63
N TYR A 182 7.16 28.29 -1.40
CA TYR A 182 7.94 29.47 -1.04
C TYR A 182 8.93 29.10 0.05
N GLY A 183 10.23 29.27 -0.22
CA GLY A 183 11.29 28.94 0.72
C GLY A 183 12.55 28.47 0.00
N GLU A 184 13.36 27.70 0.72
CA GLU A 184 14.65 27.20 0.24
C GLU A 184 14.60 25.70 -0.05
N SER A 185 15.36 25.27 -1.06
CA SER A 185 15.45 23.86 -1.46
C SER A 185 16.90 23.40 -1.46
N SER A 186 17.14 22.17 -1.04
CA SER A 186 18.46 21.56 -1.13
C SER A 186 18.77 21.14 -2.57
N GLN A 187 20.01 20.72 -2.83
CA GLN A 187 20.30 19.97 -4.05
C GLN A 187 19.56 18.63 -4.02
N TRP A 188 19.28 18.07 -5.20
CA TRP A 188 18.80 16.70 -5.28
C TRP A 188 19.84 15.73 -4.71
N SER A 189 19.38 14.72 -3.99
CA SER A 189 20.22 13.62 -3.55
C SER A 189 20.77 12.81 -4.72
N GLY A 190 21.78 11.98 -4.44
CA GLY A 190 22.26 10.98 -5.38
C GLY A 190 21.14 10.00 -5.76
N THR A 191 21.17 9.50 -7.00
CA THR A 191 20.19 8.53 -7.47
C THR A 191 20.41 7.17 -6.82
N GLN A 192 19.33 6.57 -6.32
CA GLN A 192 19.30 5.16 -5.94
C GLN A 192 18.40 4.38 -6.89
N THR A 193 18.82 3.17 -7.23
CA THR A 193 18.08 2.28 -8.12
C THR A 193 17.55 1.10 -7.31
N ILE A 194 16.30 0.73 -7.53
CA ILE A 194 15.69 -0.49 -6.98
C ILE A 194 15.18 -1.37 -8.12
N LYS A 195 15.46 -2.68 -8.03
CA LYS A 195 14.95 -3.69 -8.96
C LYS A 195 13.66 -4.28 -8.40
N THR A 196 12.60 -4.32 -9.21
CA THR A 196 11.34 -4.97 -8.83
C THR A 196 11.50 -6.49 -8.81
N PRO A 197 10.77 -7.20 -7.94
CA PRO A 197 10.81 -8.65 -7.93
C PRO A 197 10.38 -9.22 -9.28
N GLU A 198 11.09 -10.26 -9.75
CA GLU A 198 10.65 -11.05 -10.89
C GLU A 198 9.39 -11.81 -10.49
N VAL A 199 8.36 -11.78 -11.34
CA VAL A 199 7.19 -12.64 -11.17
C VAL A 199 7.60 -13.99 -11.72
N THR A 200 7.98 -14.91 -10.84
CA THR A 200 8.05 -16.31 -11.23
C THR A 200 6.63 -16.73 -11.59
N PRO A 201 6.35 -17.18 -12.82
CA PRO A 201 5.06 -17.78 -13.10
C PRO A 201 4.96 -19.04 -12.25
N ASP A 202 4.02 -19.09 -11.32
CA ASP A 202 3.63 -20.32 -10.64
C ASP A 202 3.00 -21.25 -11.68
N VAL A 203 3.82 -21.93 -12.47
CA VAL A 203 3.42 -23.04 -13.31
C VAL A 203 3.52 -24.32 -12.51
N THR A 204 2.76 -24.46 -11.42
CA THR A 204 2.35 -25.80 -10.93
C THR A 204 1.12 -25.68 -10.02
N ALA A 205 -0.07 -25.57 -10.63
CA ALA A 205 -1.19 -26.29 -10.04
C ALA A 205 -0.85 -27.78 -10.16
N SER A 206 -0.11 -28.30 -9.17
CA SER A 206 0.03 -29.74 -9.00
C SER A 206 -1.40 -30.28 -8.94
N PRO A 207 -1.77 -31.30 -9.74
CA PRO A 207 -3.05 -31.97 -9.52
C PRO A 207 -3.01 -32.48 -8.08
N SER A 208 -3.75 -31.80 -7.19
CA SER A 208 -3.99 -32.30 -5.86
C SER A 208 -4.58 -33.69 -6.05
N PRO A 209 -4.03 -34.75 -5.44
CA PRO A 209 -4.63 -36.06 -5.54
C PRO A 209 -6.08 -35.91 -5.07
N SER A 210 -7.01 -36.17 -5.99
CA SER A 210 -8.42 -36.32 -5.66
C SER A 210 -8.48 -37.24 -4.43
N PRO A 211 -9.18 -36.86 -3.34
CA PRO A 211 -9.22 -37.70 -2.16
C PRO A 211 -9.72 -39.08 -2.58
N THR A 212 -8.83 -40.07 -2.56
CA THR A 212 -9.20 -41.46 -2.72
C THR A 212 -10.16 -41.75 -1.58
N ILE A 213 -11.46 -41.78 -1.90
CA ILE A 213 -12.49 -42.29 -1.00
C ILE A 213 -11.94 -43.64 -0.51
N PRO A 214 -11.77 -43.84 0.81
CA PRO A 214 -11.38 -45.14 1.33
C PRO A 214 -12.43 -46.12 0.81
N GLU A 215 -12.03 -47.02 -0.08
CA GLU A 215 -12.88 -48.13 -0.47
C GLU A 215 -13.19 -48.88 0.83
N MET A 216 -14.40 -48.70 1.34
CA MET A 216 -14.92 -49.54 2.41
C MET A 216 -14.73 -50.98 1.95
N PRO A 217 -14.03 -51.83 2.72
CA PRO A 217 -13.82 -53.21 2.31
C PRO A 217 -15.19 -53.82 2.04
N THR A 218 -15.39 -54.39 0.86
CA THR A 218 -16.67 -54.96 0.40
C THR A 218 -17.27 -55.96 1.41
N ILE A 219 -16.40 -56.53 2.25
CA ILE A 219 -16.70 -57.38 3.41
C ILE A 219 -17.60 -56.67 4.44
N ALA A 220 -17.39 -55.38 4.72
CA ALA A 220 -18.22 -54.60 5.66
C ALA A 220 -19.66 -54.46 5.15
N PHE A 221 -19.85 -54.33 3.83
CA PHE A 221 -21.18 -54.27 3.20
C PHE A 221 -21.89 -55.64 3.27
N LEU A 222 -21.16 -56.74 3.02
CA LEU A 222 -21.72 -58.10 3.12
C LEU A 222 -22.19 -58.44 4.54
N ILE A 223 -21.39 -58.08 5.57
CA ILE A 223 -21.76 -58.30 6.97
C ILE A 223 -23.03 -57.52 7.33
N LEU A 224 -23.14 -56.26 6.89
CA LEU A 224 -24.32 -55.43 7.14
C LEU A 224 -25.57 -55.98 6.44
N THR A 225 -25.46 -56.44 5.18
CA THR A 225 -26.59 -57.03 4.45
C THR A 225 -27.04 -58.39 4.98
N ALA A 226 -26.18 -59.16 5.64
CA ALA A 226 -26.54 -60.43 6.25
C ALA A 226 -27.17 -60.25 7.65
N LEU A 227 -26.72 -59.26 8.43
CA LEU A 227 -27.20 -59.03 9.78
C LEU A 227 -28.63 -58.47 9.83
N VAL A 228 -28.99 -57.56 8.92
CA VAL A 228 -30.32 -56.94 8.91
C VAL A 228 -31.46 -57.97 8.74
N PRO A 229 -31.44 -58.91 7.78
CA PRO A 229 -32.48 -59.92 7.67
C PRO A 229 -32.48 -60.89 8.86
N LEU A 230 -31.32 -61.22 9.45
CA LEU A 230 -31.25 -62.06 10.66
C LEU A 230 -31.88 -61.37 11.88
N ILE A 231 -31.63 -60.09 12.07
CA ILE A 231 -32.25 -59.27 13.11
C ILE A 231 -33.77 -59.19 12.89
N VAL A 232 -34.22 -58.96 11.66
CA VAL A 232 -35.65 -58.93 11.33
C VAL A 232 -36.33 -60.28 11.58
N ILE A 233 -35.67 -61.40 11.25
CA ILE A 233 -36.18 -62.75 11.53
C ILE A 233 -36.23 -63.01 13.04
N TYR A 234 -35.19 -62.63 13.78
CA TYR A 234 -35.14 -62.77 15.24
C TYR A 234 -36.29 -62.00 15.91
N TYR A 235 -36.49 -60.72 15.55
CA TYR A 235 -37.58 -59.91 16.09
C TYR A 235 -38.96 -60.43 15.68
N LYS A 236 -39.14 -60.90 14.44
CA LYS A 236 -40.42 -61.53 14.02
C LYS A 236 -40.71 -62.83 14.78
N LYS A 237 -39.69 -63.64 15.08
CA LYS A 237 -39.84 -64.89 15.84
C LYS A 237 -40.20 -64.61 17.30
N HIS A 238 -39.55 -63.64 17.94
CA HIS A 238 -39.85 -63.27 19.33
C HIS A 238 -41.14 -62.46 19.51
N SER A 239 -41.52 -61.63 18.53
CA SER A 239 -42.81 -60.91 18.55
C SER A 239 -44.00 -61.86 18.51
N LYS A 240 -43.89 -63.01 17.83
CA LYS A 240 -44.93 -64.04 17.83
C LYS A 240 -44.98 -64.88 19.10
N SER A 241 -43.86 -65.04 19.80
CA SER A 241 -43.80 -65.82 21.06
C SER A 241 -44.44 -65.11 22.25
N ASN A 242 -44.56 -63.78 22.21
CA ASN A 242 -45.18 -62.98 23.28
C ASN A 242 -46.68 -62.68 23.05
N ARG A 243 -47.32 -63.42 22.13
CA ARG A 243 -48.76 -63.28 21.80
C ARG A 243 -49.56 -64.57 22.01
N ALA A 244 -49.07 -65.49 22.83
CA ALA A 244 -49.81 -66.66 23.32
C ALA A 244 -50.05 -66.53 24.82
#